data_AF-A0A919ADE7-F1
#
_entry.id   AF-A0A919ADE7-F1
#
_cell.length_a   1.000
_cell.length_b   1.000
_cell.length_c   1.000
_cell.angle_alpha   90.00
_cell.angle_beta   90.00
_cell.angle_gamma   90.00
#
_symmetry.space_group_name_H-M   'P 1'
#
loop_
_entity.id
_entity.type
_entity.pdbx_description
1 polymer ?
#
loop_
_entity_poly.entity_id
_entity_poly.type
_entity_poly.pdbx_seq_one_letter_code
_entity_poly.pdbx_strand_id
1 'polypeptide(L)'
;MIRRRAGITALVRRLVAARPPATPHTPERRPGRPTTGLCLTARNGLLAMKPCLADDPAAYWRVTKDNWLVAQIKNSVTGTCLARNKFNRVQLSVCTGGDSQRWSVITIG
;
A
#
# COMPACT_ATOMS: atom_id res chain seq x y z
N MET A 1 0.35 23.65 -35.80
CA MET A 1 -0.24 22.30 -35.78
C MET A 1 0.24 21.54 -34.55
N ILE A 2 -0.54 21.54 -33.46
CA ILE A 2 -0.20 20.80 -32.23
C ILE A 2 -0.92 19.44 -32.30
N ARG A 3 -0.12 18.38 -32.47
CA ARG A 3 -0.61 17.00 -32.59
C ARG A 3 -1.18 16.52 -31.26
N ARG A 4 -2.50 16.30 -31.22
CA ARG A 4 -3.17 15.44 -30.25
C ARG A 4 -2.52 14.06 -30.30
N ARG A 5 -2.09 13.51 -29.15
CA ARG A 5 -1.82 12.06 -29.04
C ARG A 5 -2.33 11.53 -27.71
N ALA A 6 -3.46 10.84 -27.86
CA ALA A 6 -3.80 9.55 -27.28
C ALA A 6 -3.68 9.43 -25.76
N GLY A 7 -4.85 9.41 -25.12
CA GLY A 7 -5.01 8.86 -23.79
C GLY A 7 -4.45 7.45 -23.72
N ILE A 8 -3.66 7.20 -22.68
CA ILE A 8 -3.30 5.86 -22.25
C ILE A 8 -3.96 5.69 -20.90
N THR A 9 -5.19 5.20 -20.93
CA THR A 9 -5.88 4.61 -19.79
C THR A 9 -5.04 3.42 -19.35
N ALA A 10 -4.10 3.65 -18.44
CA ALA A 10 -3.30 2.58 -17.86
C ALA A 10 -4.21 1.71 -17.00
N LEU A 11 -4.42 0.50 -17.51
CA LEU A 11 -5.14 -0.60 -16.91
C LEU A 11 -4.89 -0.67 -15.39
N VAL A 12 -5.94 -0.51 -14.59
CA VAL A 12 -5.94 -0.84 -13.17
C VAL A 12 -5.73 -2.35 -13.08
N ARG A 13 -4.47 -2.79 -12.90
CA ARG A 13 -4.19 -4.19 -12.52
C ARG A 13 -4.73 -4.40 -11.11
N ARG A 14 -5.95 -4.91 -11.04
CA ARG A 14 -6.47 -5.65 -9.90
C ARG A 14 -5.43 -6.73 -9.55
N LEU A 15 -4.71 -6.56 -8.46
CA LEU A 15 -4.25 -7.70 -7.66
C LEU A 15 -5.37 -8.04 -6.67
N VAL A 16 -6.53 -8.38 -7.21
CA VAL A 16 -7.47 -9.25 -6.52
C VAL A 16 -7.32 -10.56 -7.28
N ALA A 17 -6.57 -11.49 -6.70
CA ALA A 17 -6.63 -12.87 -7.12
C ALA A 17 -8.12 -13.24 -7.17
N ALA A 18 -8.59 -13.68 -8.33
CA ALA A 18 -9.91 -14.25 -8.44
C ALA A 18 -10.05 -15.30 -7.32
N ARG A 19 -10.96 -15.04 -6.38
CA ARG A 19 -11.34 -15.98 -5.33
C ARG A 19 -11.88 -17.23 -6.05
N PRO A 20 -11.24 -18.41 -5.96
CA PRO A 20 -12.01 -19.64 -6.13
C PRO A 20 -13.07 -19.69 -5.01
N PRO A 21 -14.25 -20.29 -5.26
CA PRO A 21 -15.29 -20.41 -4.24
C PRO A 21 -14.70 -21.11 -3.02
N ALA A 22 -14.91 -20.50 -1.85
CA ALA A 22 -14.39 -20.96 -0.58
C ALA A 22 -14.87 -22.39 -0.31
N THR A 23 -13.94 -23.35 -0.28
CA THR A 23 -14.09 -24.51 0.58
C THR A 23 -13.73 -24.08 2.00
N PRO A 24 -14.55 -24.41 3.01
CA PRO A 24 -14.15 -24.19 4.37
C PRO A 24 -13.09 -25.25 4.73
N HIS A 25 -12.33 -25.01 5.80
CA HIS A 25 -11.36 -25.94 6.37
C HIS A 25 -10.06 -26.10 5.57
N THR A 26 -9.05 -25.27 5.85
CA THR A 26 -7.64 -25.69 6.13
C THR A 26 -6.81 -24.42 6.43
N PRO A 27 -6.08 -24.32 7.56
CA PRO A 27 -5.17 -23.21 7.81
C PRO A 27 -3.87 -23.43 7.04
N GLU A 28 -3.86 -23.17 5.74
CA GLU A 28 -2.65 -23.35 4.93
C GLU A 28 -1.68 -22.18 5.15
N ARG A 29 -0.74 -22.41 6.06
CA ARG A 29 0.49 -21.64 6.23
C ARG A 29 1.27 -21.72 4.91
N ARG A 30 1.13 -20.73 4.03
CA ARG A 30 1.93 -20.64 2.79
C ARG A 30 3.44 -20.59 3.11
N PRO A 31 4.28 -21.41 2.46
CA PRO A 31 5.72 -21.26 2.52
C PRO A 31 6.21 -20.24 1.47
N GLY A 32 7.04 -19.28 1.87
CA GLY A 32 7.99 -18.61 0.96
C GLY A 32 7.95 -17.08 0.87
N ARG A 33 8.46 -16.37 1.89
CA ARG A 33 9.34 -15.21 1.68
C ARG A 33 10.17 -14.94 2.95
N PRO A 34 11.49 -14.72 2.86
CA PRO A 34 12.32 -14.54 4.04
C PRO A 34 12.29 -13.07 4.45
N THR A 35 11.48 -12.75 5.45
CA THR A 35 11.69 -11.69 6.46
C THR A 35 10.45 -11.72 7.34
N THR A 36 10.65 -11.60 8.66
CA THR A 36 9.62 -11.47 9.72
C THR A 36 8.22 -11.25 9.17
N GLY A 37 7.30 -12.21 9.38
CA GLY A 37 5.91 -12.17 8.89
C GLY A 37 5.06 -11.08 9.54
N LEU A 38 5.56 -9.85 9.55
CA LEU A 38 5.02 -8.65 10.13
C LEU A 38 4.66 -7.69 8.99
N CYS A 39 3.42 -7.25 8.99
CA CYS A 39 2.88 -6.26 8.08
C CYS A 39 2.72 -4.94 8.84
N LEU A 40 2.97 -3.84 8.13
CA LEU A 40 2.65 -2.51 8.64
C LEU A 40 1.14 -2.34 8.64
N THR A 41 0.56 -2.07 9.80
CA THR A 41 -0.88 -1.86 10.00
C THR A 41 -1.15 -0.45 10.52
N ALA A 42 -2.28 0.12 10.12
CA ALA A 42 -2.76 1.39 10.63
C ALA A 42 -4.13 1.22 11.28
N ARG A 43 -4.23 1.49 12.59
CA ARG A 43 -5.49 1.46 13.34
C ARG A 43 -5.52 2.60 14.34
N ASN A 44 -6.67 3.26 14.50
CA ASN A 44 -6.87 4.34 15.47
C ASN A 44 -5.79 5.45 15.39
N GLY A 45 -5.33 5.76 14.18
CA GLY A 45 -4.27 6.77 13.98
C GLY A 45 -2.85 6.32 14.32
N LEU A 46 -2.64 5.06 14.70
CA LEU A 46 -1.33 4.50 15.06
C LEU A 46 -0.82 3.54 14.00
N LEU A 47 0.49 3.60 13.75
CA LEU A 47 1.23 2.62 12.96
C LEU A 47 1.75 1.53 13.88
N ALA A 48 1.53 0.27 13.52
CA ALA A 48 2.07 -0.87 14.24
C ALA A 48 2.53 -1.95 13.25
N MET A 49 3.65 -2.60 13.56
CA MET A 49 4.03 -3.84 12.90
C MET A 49 3.30 -4.99 13.60
N LYS A 50 2.46 -5.71 12.88
CA LYS A 50 1.69 -6.85 13.39
C LYS A 50 1.87 -8.06 12.48
N PRO A 51 1.64 -9.29 12.96
CA PRO A 51 1.65 -10.46 12.08
C PRO A 51 0.80 -10.21 10.82
N CYS A 52 1.35 -10.53 9.66
CA CYS A 52 0.66 -10.41 8.38
C CYS A 52 -0.54 -11.36 8.37
N LEU A 53 -1.73 -10.82 8.63
CA LEU A 53 -2.99 -11.52 8.46
C LEU A 53 -3.55 -11.12 7.09
N ALA A 54 -3.79 -12.09 6.21
CA ALA A 54 -4.22 -11.85 4.84
C ALA A 54 -5.53 -11.06 4.75
N ASP A 55 -6.40 -11.21 5.75
CA ASP A 55 -7.70 -10.56 5.86
C ASP A 55 -7.72 -9.32 6.78
N ASP A 56 -6.55 -8.79 7.19
CA ASP A 56 -6.52 -7.54 7.98
C ASP A 56 -6.55 -6.30 7.07
N PRO A 57 -7.69 -5.58 6.97
CA PRO A 57 -7.78 -4.41 6.09
C PRO A 57 -6.86 -3.28 6.55
N ALA A 58 -6.47 -3.25 7.82
CA ALA A 58 -5.54 -2.26 8.34
C ALA A 58 -4.13 -2.40 7.78
N ALA A 59 -3.79 -3.58 7.23
CA ALA A 59 -2.56 -3.85 6.50
C ALA A 59 -2.65 -3.47 5.01
N TYR A 60 -3.80 -2.99 4.53
CA TYR A 60 -3.96 -2.63 3.12
C TYR A 60 -3.59 -1.16 2.86
N TRP A 61 -2.65 -0.99 1.93
CA TRP A 61 -2.11 0.30 1.54
C TRP A 61 -2.27 0.51 0.04
N ARG A 62 -2.88 1.64 -0.33
CA ARG A 62 -3.02 2.08 -1.72
C ARG A 62 -1.86 3.00 -2.08
N VAL A 63 -1.06 2.56 -3.05
CA VAL A 63 0.07 3.34 -3.58
C VAL A 63 -0.40 4.09 -4.82
N THR A 64 -0.40 5.42 -4.76
CA THR A 64 -0.74 6.30 -5.87
C THR A 64 0.56 6.94 -6.36
N LYS A 65 0.96 6.66 -7.60
CA LYS A 65 2.20 7.21 -8.17
C LYS A 65 1.92 8.54 -8.85
N ASP A 66 2.67 9.56 -8.48
CA ASP A 66 2.61 10.89 -9.12
C ASP A 66 3.57 10.97 -10.31
N ASN A 67 4.71 10.29 -10.23
CA ASN A 67 5.72 10.12 -11.28
C ASN A 67 6.36 8.72 -11.16
N TRP A 68 7.26 8.35 -12.07
CA TRP A 68 7.80 6.97 -12.17
C TRP A 68 8.32 6.35 -10.87
N LEU A 69 8.87 7.16 -9.96
CA LEU A 69 9.51 6.69 -8.71
C LEU A 69 8.89 7.26 -7.43
N VAL A 70 8.01 8.26 -7.52
CA VAL A 70 7.45 8.94 -6.35
C VAL A 70 5.99 8.54 -6.19
N ALA A 71 5.63 8.11 -4.98
CA ALA A 71 4.29 7.70 -4.65
C ALA A 71 3.80 8.24 -3.31
N GLN A 72 2.51 8.55 -3.27
CA GLN A 72 1.75 8.72 -2.05
C GLN A 72 1.17 7.37 -1.62
N ILE A 73 1.31 7.03 -0.34
CA ILE A 73 0.82 5.76 0.21
C ILE A 73 -0.30 6.06 1.20
N LYS A 74 -1.51 5.59 0.89
CA LYS A 74 -2.73 5.83 1.68
C LYS A 74 -3.23 4.53 2.31
N ASN A 75 -3.61 4.55 3.58
CA ASN A 75 -4.23 3.40 4.21
C ASN A 75 -5.71 3.28 3.83
N SER A 76 -6.17 2.06 3.59
CA SER A 76 -7.55 1.80 3.17
C SER A 76 -8.58 1.91 4.31
N VAL A 77 -8.18 1.69 5.56
CA VAL A 77 -9.08 1.73 6.74
C VAL A 77 -9.18 3.13 7.29
N THR A 78 -8.05 3.76 7.61
CA THR A 78 -8.04 5.09 8.25
C THR A 78 -8.19 6.23 7.24
N GLY A 79 -7.99 5.97 5.95
CA GLY A 79 -7.99 7.01 4.92
C GLY A 79 -6.84 8.02 5.04
N THR A 80 -5.86 7.77 5.91
CA THR A 80 -4.70 8.63 6.14
C THR A 80 -3.53 8.23 5.25
N CYS A 81 -2.61 9.17 5.00
CA CYS A 81 -1.40 8.94 4.24
C CYS A 81 -0.21 8.70 5.16
N LEU A 82 0.71 7.84 4.70
CA LEU A 82 2.04 7.70 5.30
C LEU A 82 2.80 9.00 5.06
N ALA A 83 3.25 9.60 6.16
CA ALA A 83 3.99 10.85 6.17
C ALA A 83 5.25 10.70 7.02
N ARG A 84 6.29 11.44 6.66
CA ARG A 84 7.48 11.65 7.47
C ARG A 84 7.23 12.81 8.43
N ASN A 85 7.51 12.61 9.71
CA ASN A 85 7.45 13.68 10.70
C ASN A 85 8.79 14.45 10.79
N LYS A 86 8.82 15.51 11.61
CA LYS A 86 10.02 16.35 11.82
C LYS A 86 11.24 15.60 12.38
N PHE A 87 11.04 14.42 12.95
CA PHE A 87 12.10 13.54 13.49
C PHE A 87 12.48 12.42 12.52
N ASN A 88 12.12 12.54 11.24
CA ASN A 88 12.33 11.52 10.20
C ASN A 88 11.68 10.16 10.50
N ARG A 89 10.66 10.12 11.36
CA ARG A 89 9.88 8.91 11.63
C ARG A 89 8.64 8.85 10.76
N VAL A 90 8.21 7.63 10.51
CA VAL A 90 6.99 7.34 9.76
C VAL A 90 5.78 7.52 10.67
N GLN A 91 4.75 8.24 10.19
CA GLN A 91 3.53 8.55 10.91
C GLN A 91 2.32 8.57 9.95
N LEU A 92 1.11 8.42 10.48
CA LEU A 92 -0.13 8.70 9.75
C LEU A 92 -0.47 10.20 9.84
N SER A 93 -0.79 10.79 8.69
CA SER A 93 -1.28 12.16 8.61
C SER A 93 -2.41 12.28 7.58
N VAL A 94 -3.13 13.39 7.62
CA VAL A 94 -4.10 13.76 6.57
C VAL A 94 -3.35 13.85 5.24
N CYS A 95 -3.93 13.30 4.18
CA CYS A 95 -3.33 13.33 2.85
C CYS A 95 -3.32 14.78 2.32
N THR A 96 -2.13 15.36 2.15
CA THR A 96 -1.93 16.70 1.60
C THR A 96 -1.14 16.68 0.29
N GLY A 97 -0.41 15.59 0.01
CA GLY A 97 0.51 15.53 -1.14
C GLY A 97 1.80 16.31 -0.96
N GLY A 98 2.04 16.90 0.22
CA GLY A 98 3.29 17.60 0.51
C GLY A 98 4.51 16.69 0.49
N ASP A 99 5.71 17.26 0.47
CA ASP A 99 6.97 16.50 0.31
C ASP A 99 7.19 15.44 1.38
N SER A 100 6.66 15.63 2.59
CA SER A 100 6.69 14.64 3.66
C SER A 100 5.89 13.37 3.35
N GLN A 101 5.03 13.37 2.33
CA GLN A 101 4.17 12.25 1.93
C GLN A 101 4.60 11.59 0.62
N ARG A 102 5.77 12.00 0.09
CA ARG A 102 6.34 11.51 -1.16
C ARG A 102 7.35 10.42 -0.85
N TRP A 103 7.03 9.19 -1.24
CA TRP A 103 7.85 8.02 -0.99
C TRP A 103 8.48 7.52 -2.28
N SER A 104 9.78 7.24 -2.22
CA SER A 104 10.46 6.52 -3.29
C SER A 104 10.15 5.03 -3.18
N VAL A 105 9.44 4.48 -4.16
CA VAL A 105 9.10 3.05 -4.19
C VAL A 105 10.05 2.33 -5.12
N ILE A 106 10.98 1.57 -4.53
CA ILE A 106 11.89 0.70 -5.26
C ILE A 106 11.36 -0.74 -5.22
N THR A 107 11.24 -1.37 -6.38
CA THR A 107 10.99 -2.82 -6.45
C THR A 107 12.32 -3.52 -6.29
N ILE A 108 12.51 -4.24 -5.18
CA ILE A 108 13.66 -5.14 -5.04
C ILE A 108 13.29 -6.44 -5.75
N GLY A 109 13.95 -6.68 -6.88
CA GLY A 109 13.83 -7.88 -7.71
C GLY A 109 14.45 -9.10 -7.05
#